data_AF-A0A930RDY9-F1
#
_entry.id   AF-A0A930RDY9-F1
#
_cell.length_a   1.000
_cell.length_b   1.000
_cell.length_c   1.000
_cell.angle_alpha   90.00
_cell.angle_beta   90.00
_cell.angle_gamma   90.00
#
_symmetry.space_group_name_H-M   'P 1'
#
loop_
_entity.id
_entity.type
_entity.pdbx_description
1 polymer ?
#
loop_
_entity_poly.entity_id
_entity_poly.type
_entity_poly.pdbx_seq_one_letter_code
_entity_poly.pdbx_strand_id
1 'polypeptide(L)'
;MAKKSNANIGFENELWNAADSLRGHISASEYRKVIVGLIFLKYVSDAFDEKYQQLLAEGDGFEDDPDAYSEENIFFVPEIA
;
A
#
# COMPACT_ATOMS: atom_id res chain seq x y z
N MET A 1 8.19 -28.12 -10.04
CA MET A 1 7.83 -26.95 -10.86
C MET A 1 7.59 -25.79 -9.91
N ALA A 2 8.53 -24.84 -9.79
CA ALA A 2 8.38 -23.72 -8.87
C ALA A 2 7.30 -22.76 -9.39
N LYS A 3 6.31 -22.47 -8.54
CA LYS A 3 5.20 -21.55 -8.81
C LYS A 3 5.79 -20.16 -9.08
N LYS A 4 5.63 -19.64 -10.31
CA LYS A 4 5.94 -18.23 -10.63
C LYS A 4 5.03 -17.37 -9.75
N SER A 5 5.56 -16.82 -8.67
CA SER A 5 4.94 -15.72 -7.96
C SER A 5 5.10 -14.45 -8.80
N ASN A 6 4.13 -13.54 -8.76
CA ASN A 6 4.23 -12.20 -9.35
C ASN A 6 5.28 -11.30 -8.65
N ALA A 7 6.23 -11.90 -7.92
CA ALA A 7 7.21 -11.26 -7.07
C ALA A 7 8.60 -11.20 -7.72
N ASN A 8 8.69 -11.37 -9.04
CA ASN A 8 9.92 -11.19 -9.80
C ASN A 8 9.66 -10.22 -10.96
N ILE A 9 9.31 -9.00 -10.56
CA ILE A 9 9.00 -7.81 -11.35
C ILE A 9 10.30 -7.15 -11.87
N GLY A 10 11.46 -7.54 -11.33
CA GLY A 10 12.79 -7.20 -11.88
C GLY A 10 13.53 -6.11 -11.11
N PHE A 11 12.95 -5.57 -10.03
CA PHE A 11 13.53 -4.52 -9.20
C PHE A 11 13.64 -4.92 -7.71
N GLU A 12 13.40 -6.19 -7.37
CA GLU A 12 13.47 -6.69 -6.00
C GLU A 12 14.84 -6.48 -5.38
N ASN A 13 15.90 -6.72 -6.17
CA ASN A 13 17.28 -6.54 -5.71
C ASN A 13 17.58 -5.06 -5.40
N GLU A 14 17.02 -4.14 -6.19
CA GLU A 14 17.21 -2.70 -5.98
C GLU A 14 16.46 -2.24 -4.72
N LEU A 15 15.21 -2.66 -4.54
CA LEU A 15 14.46 -2.41 -3.31
C LEU A 15 15.14 -3.02 -2.08
N TRP A 16 15.68 -4.24 -2.21
CA TRP A 16 16.39 -4.90 -1.13
C TRP A 16 17.65 -4.12 -0.72
N ASN A 17 18.44 -3.67 -1.70
CA ASN A 17 19.65 -2.89 -1.45
C ASN A 17 19.33 -1.52 -0.83
N ALA A 18 18.26 -0.86 -1.29
CA ALA A 18 17.78 0.39 -0.71
C ALA A 18 17.33 0.19 0.75
N ALA A 19 16.55 -0.86 1.01
CA ALA A 19 16.09 -1.20 2.36
C ALA A 19 17.25 -1.52 3.31
N ASP A 20 18.26 -2.27 2.85
CA ASP A 20 19.45 -2.59 3.64
C ASP A 20 20.27 -1.34 3.98
N SER A 21 20.39 -0.41 3.01
CA SER A 21 21.04 0.88 3.21
C SER A 21 20.29 1.74 4.25
N LEU A 22 18.96 1.75 4.21
CA LEU A 22 18.11 2.53 5.13
C LEU A 22 18.03 1.92 6.55
N ARG A 23 18.18 0.60 6.68
CA ARG A 23 18.14 -0.12 7.97
C ARG A 23 19.29 0.28 8.90
N GLY A 24 20.45 0.65 8.36
CA GLY A 24 21.63 1.03 9.13
C GLY A 24 22.01 -0.05 10.16
N HIS A 25 22.09 0.32 11.43
CA HIS A 25 22.48 -0.57 12.53
C HIS A 25 21.33 -1.40 13.13
N ILE A 26 20.10 -1.27 12.63
CA ILE A 26 18.93 -1.99 13.17
C ILE A 26 18.98 -3.45 12.74
N SER A 27 18.64 -4.38 13.64
CA SER A 27 18.56 -5.80 13.29
C SER A 27 17.46 -6.05 12.24
N ALA A 28 17.66 -7.02 11.35
CA ALA A 28 16.65 -7.33 10.32
C ALA A 28 15.26 -7.69 10.92
N SER A 29 15.25 -8.30 12.11
CA SER A 29 14.01 -8.66 12.83
C SER A 29 13.23 -7.43 13.30
N GLU A 30 13.91 -6.39 13.79
CA GLU A 30 13.27 -5.14 14.21
C GLU A 30 12.86 -4.29 13.00
N TYR A 31 13.74 -4.20 11.99
CA TYR A 31 13.44 -3.47 10.75
C TYR A 31 12.20 -4.04 10.06
N ARG A 32 12.01 -5.37 10.06
CA ARG A 32 10.82 -6.04 9.52
C ARG A 32 9.51 -5.50 10.12
N LYS A 33 9.48 -5.24 11.44
CA LYS A 33 8.25 -4.77 12.11
C LYS A 33 7.83 -3.40 11.59
N VAL A 34 8.79 -2.52 11.37
CA VAL A 34 8.54 -1.16 10.88
C VAL A 34 8.21 -1.18 9.38
N ILE A 35 9.04 -1.84 8.56
CA ILE A 35 8.89 -1.79 7.10
C ILE A 35 7.61 -2.47 6.61
N VAL A 36 7.17 -3.55 7.27
CA VAL A 36 5.88 -4.20 6.94
C VAL A 36 4.72 -3.26 7.24
N GLY A 37 4.78 -2.51 8.36
CA GLY A 37 3.78 -1.49 8.67
C GLY A 37 3.75 -0.35 7.63
N LEU A 38 4.92 0.10 7.18
CA LEU A 38 5.02 1.15 6.15
C LEU A 38 4.53 0.68 4.77
N ILE A 39 4.85 -0.55 4.36
CA ILE A 39 4.33 -1.13 3.10
C ILE A 39 2.81 -1.26 3.18
N PHE A 40 2.29 -1.73 4.32
CA PHE A 40 0.85 -1.81 4.53
C PHE A 40 0.18 -0.44 4.45
N LEU A 41 0.75 0.58 5.11
CA LEU A 41 0.21 1.94 5.07
C LEU A 41 0.21 2.49 3.63
N LYS A 42 1.32 2.33 2.90
CA LYS A 42 1.41 2.73 1.49
C LYS A 42 0.35 2.03 0.64
N TYR A 43 0.18 0.72 0.81
CA TYR A 43 -0.84 -0.03 0.09
C TYR A 43 -2.26 0.49 0.35
N VAL A 44 -2.60 0.74 1.62
CA VAL A 44 -3.93 1.26 1.98
C VAL A 44 -4.15 2.67 1.42
N SER A 45 -3.15 3.56 1.54
CA SER A 45 -3.21 4.90 0.96
C SER A 45 -3.40 4.85 -0.56
N ASP A 46 -2.67 3.98 -1.26
CA ASP A 46 -2.77 3.87 -2.72
C ASP A 46 -4.13 3.32 -3.17
N ALA A 47 -4.63 2.30 -2.49
CA ALA A 47 -5.95 1.74 -2.78
C ALA A 47 -7.08 2.76 -2.55
N PHE A 48 -6.97 3.57 -1.48
CA PHE A 48 -7.90 4.66 -1.21
C PHE A 48 -7.84 5.73 -2.30
N ASP A 49 -6.64 6.22 -2.63
CA ASP A 49 -6.43 7.26 -3.64
C ASP A 49 -6.95 6.80 -5.01
N GLU A 50 -6.66 5.55 -5.41
CA GLU A 50 -7.15 4.99 -6.67
C GLU A 50 -8.68 4.96 -6.72
N LYS A 51 -9.35 4.51 -5.65
CA LYS A 51 -10.81 4.47 -5.60
C LYS A 51 -11.42 5.86 -5.55
N TYR A 52 -10.84 6.78 -4.78
CA TYR A 52 -11.27 8.18 -4.71
C TYR A 52 -11.23 8.84 -6.09
N GLN A 53 -10.13 8.67 -6.84
CA GLN A 53 -10.02 9.21 -8.21
C GLN A 53 -11.02 8.56 -9.18
N GLN A 54 -11.35 7.27 -9.01
CA GLN A 54 -12.38 6.61 -9.80
C GLN A 54 -13.76 7.21 -9.53
N LEU A 55 -14.14 7.34 -8.26
CA LEU A 55 -15.44 7.91 -7.85
C LEU A 55 -15.58 9.37 -8.29
N LEU A 56 -14.50 10.17 -8.17
CA LEU A 56 -14.47 11.53 -8.71
C LEU A 56 -14.68 11.58 -10.23
N ALA A 57 -14.14 10.62 -10.97
CA ALA A 57 -14.30 10.56 -12.42
C ALA A 57 -15.70 10.12 -12.86
N GLU A 58 -16.37 9.29 -12.05
CA GLU A 58 -17.77 8.90 -12.23
C GLU A 58 -18.71 10.08 -11.98
N GLY A 59 -18.41 10.91 -10.97
CA GLY A 59 -19.11 12.18 -10.73
C GLY A 59 -20.48 12.04 -10.07
N ASP A 60 -20.77 10.87 -9.49
CA ASP A 60 -22.02 10.57 -8.79
C ASP A 60 -22.06 11.11 -7.34
N GLY A 61 -20.96 11.67 -6.83
CA GLY A 61 -20.89 12.29 -5.50
C GLY A 61 -20.62 11.31 -4.35
N PHE A 62 -20.11 10.11 -4.65
CA PHE A 62 -19.81 9.06 -3.67
C PHE A 62 -18.35 9.07 -3.18
N GLU A 63 -17.51 10.01 -3.64
CA GLU A 63 -16.10 10.08 -3.28
C GLU A 63 -15.86 10.20 -1.77
N ASP A 64 -16.81 10.80 -1.05
CA ASP A 64 -16.78 10.97 0.42
C ASP A 64 -17.68 9.97 1.16
N ASP A 65 -18.24 8.98 0.46
CA ASP A 65 -19.14 7.96 1.04
C ASP A 65 -18.36 6.69 1.43
N PRO A 66 -18.23 6.36 2.73
CA PRO A 66 -17.51 5.16 3.19
C PRO A 66 -18.08 3.83 2.65
N ASP A 67 -19.36 3.78 2.30
CA ASP A 67 -19.99 2.55 1.80
C ASP A 67 -19.42 2.18 0.42
N ALA A 68 -19.12 3.18 -0.43
CA ALA A 68 -18.55 2.98 -1.76
C ALA A 68 -17.14 2.33 -1.75
N TYR A 69 -16.41 2.47 -0.64
CA TYR A 69 -15.10 1.84 -0.43
C TYR A 69 -15.23 0.44 0.19
N SER A 70 -16.23 0.27 1.05
CA SER A 70 -16.45 -0.98 1.79
C SER A 70 -16.82 -2.15 0.88
N GLU A 71 -17.49 -1.87 -0.25
CA GLU A 71 -17.80 -2.86 -1.29
C GLU A 71 -16.56 -3.58 -1.83
N GLU A 72 -15.44 -2.86 -1.92
CA GLU A 72 -14.18 -3.38 -2.44
C GLU A 72 -13.18 -3.72 -1.32
N ASN A 73 -13.60 -3.68 -0.06
CA ASN A 73 -12.74 -3.84 1.13
C ASN A 73 -11.61 -2.82 1.18
N ILE A 74 -11.85 -1.62 0.65
CA ILE A 74 -10.91 -0.50 0.71
C ILE A 74 -11.17 0.25 2.01
N PHE A 75 -10.10 0.54 2.75
CA PHE A 75 -10.20 1.28 4.00
C PHE A 75 -10.44 2.76 3.68
N PHE A 76 -11.59 3.28 4.08
CA PHE A 76 -11.92 4.70 3.93
C PHE A 76 -11.07 5.56 4.88
N VAL A 77 -10.38 6.57 4.34
CA VAL A 77 -9.55 7.50 5.10
C VAL A 77 -10.24 8.87 5.13
N PRO A 78 -10.87 9.28 6.24
CA PRO A 78 -11.50 10.60 6.32
C PRO A 78 -10.44 11.72 6.37
N GLU A 79 -10.75 12.90 5.81
CA GLU A 79 -9.86 14.08 5.86
C GLU A 79 -9.61 14.58 7.29
N ILE A 80 -10.51 14.28 8.24
CA ILE A 80 -10.42 14.70 9.64
C ILE A 80 -10.69 13.49 10.54
N ALA A 81 -9.72 13.16 11.38
CA ALA A 81 -9.83 12.15 12.44
C ALA A 81 -10.40 12.75 13.73
#